data_AF-A0A2V7RQ54-F1
#
_entry.id   AF-A0A2V7RQ54-F1
#
_cell.length_a   1.000
_cell.length_b   1.000
_cell.length_c   1.000
_cell.angle_alpha   90.00
_cell.angle_beta   90.00
_cell.angle_gamma   90.00
#
_symmetry.space_group_name_H-M   'P 1'
#
loop_
_entity.id
_entity.type
_entity.pdbx_description
1 polymer ?
#
loop_
_entity_poly.entity_id
_entity_poly.type
_entity_poly.pdbx_seq_one_letter_code
_entity_poly.pdbx_strand_id
1 'polypeptide(L)'
;MADELIERAAKEAVPPITVAIAQQALGNYDAAFEWFERAYQARDFLMIWLHVGPMFRIVPPTQSRPITDDPRWTALVQRVGLAP
;
A
#
# COMPACT_ATOMS: atom_id res chain seq x y z
N MET A 1 -0.53 22.53 -12.22
CA MET A 1 -0.46 21.51 -11.15
C MET A 1 -0.75 20.11 -11.67
N ALA A 2 -1.85 19.84 -12.38
CA ALA A 2 -2.10 18.50 -12.96
C ALA A 2 -1.07 18.12 -14.04
N ASP A 3 -0.73 19.04 -14.94
CA ASP A 3 0.22 18.76 -16.03
C ASP A 3 1.64 18.42 -15.52
N GLU A 4 2.07 19.07 -14.44
CA GLU A 4 3.35 18.80 -13.77
C GLU A 4 3.37 17.42 -13.12
N LEU A 5 2.25 16.98 -12.54
CA LEU A 5 2.10 15.63 -12.00
C LEU A 5 2.10 14.58 -13.12
N ILE A 6 1.49 14.87 -14.27
CA ILE A 6 1.47 14.00 -15.45
C ILE A 6 2.89 13.85 -16.05
N GLU A 7 3.63 14.95 -16.15
CA GLU A 7 4.99 14.94 -16.69
C GLU A 7 5.98 14.22 -15.77
N ARG A 8 5.77 14.30 -14.45
CA ARG A 8 6.51 13.52 -13.46
C ARG A 8 6.11 12.05 -13.49
N ALA A 9 4.82 11.73 -13.60
CA ALA A 9 4.34 10.34 -13.70
C ALA A 9 4.91 9.61 -14.93
N ALA A 10 5.20 10.32 -16.03
CA ALA A 10 5.84 9.75 -17.22
C ALA A 10 7.34 9.42 -17.03
N LYS A 11 7.98 9.98 -15.99
CA LYS A 11 9.44 9.87 -15.73
C LYS A 11 9.76 9.15 -14.41
N GLU A 12 8.82 9.07 -13.47
CA GLU A 12 9.02 8.51 -12.15
C GLU A 12 8.84 6.98 -12.10
N ALA A 13 9.65 6.34 -11.24
CA ALA A 13 9.53 4.93 -10.94
C ALA A 13 8.14 4.59 -10.39
N VAL A 14 7.63 3.41 -10.73
CA VAL A 14 6.36 2.90 -10.18
C VAL A 14 6.37 3.03 -8.66
N PRO A 15 5.42 3.75 -8.03
CA PRO A 15 5.36 3.89 -6.59
C PRO A 15 5.39 2.52 -5.88
N PRO A 16 6.27 2.30 -4.89
CA PRO A 16 6.38 1.00 -4.21
C PRO A 16 5.03 0.48 -3.65
N ILE A 17 4.14 1.40 -3.25
CA ILE A 17 2.80 1.06 -2.78
C ILE A 17 1.94 0.36 -3.85
N THR A 18 2.14 0.65 -5.13
CA THR A 18 1.41 0.02 -6.24
C THR A 18 1.82 -1.45 -6.33
N VAL A 19 3.09 -1.77 -6.09
CA VAL A 19 3.58 -3.16 -6.04
C VAL A 19 3.04 -3.88 -4.81
N ALA A 20 2.97 -3.21 -3.65
CA ALA A 20 2.37 -3.77 -2.45
C ALA A 20 0.90 -4.15 -2.67
N ILE A 21 0.11 -3.24 -3.28
CA ILE A 21 -1.31 -3.49 -3.62
C ILE A 21 -1.44 -4.67 -4.59
N ALA A 22 -0.57 -4.77 -5.59
CA ALA A 22 -0.59 -5.89 -6.53
C ALA A 22 -0.29 -7.24 -5.85
N GLN A 23 0.74 -7.30 -4.99
CA GLN A 23 1.08 -8.51 -4.22
C GLN A 23 -0.05 -8.89 -3.26
N GLN A 24 -0.67 -7.90 -2.61
CA GLN A 24 -1.84 -8.12 -1.76
C GLN A 24 -3.00 -8.73 -2.56
N ALA A 25 -3.33 -8.19 -3.74
CA ALA A 25 -4.42 -8.69 -4.56
C ALA A 25 -4.21 -10.14 -5.03
N LEU A 26 -2.95 -10.57 -5.18
CA LEU A 26 -2.56 -11.96 -5.46
C LEU A 26 -2.58 -12.85 -4.20
N GLY A 27 -2.73 -12.28 -3.01
CA GLY A 27 -2.69 -12.97 -1.71
C GLY A 27 -1.30 -13.22 -1.16
N ASN A 28 -0.26 -12.64 -1.77
CA ASN A 28 1.13 -12.74 -1.33
C ASN A 28 1.40 -11.72 -0.21
N TYR A 29 0.80 -11.92 0.96
CA TYR A 29 0.82 -10.91 2.03
C TYR A 29 2.22 -10.61 2.56
N ASP A 30 3.11 -11.60 2.66
CA ASP A 30 4.49 -11.36 3.10
C ASP A 30 5.25 -10.44 2.13
N ALA A 31 5.15 -10.72 0.83
CA ALA A 31 5.73 -9.85 -0.19
C ALA A 31 5.06 -8.46 -0.19
N ALA A 32 3.75 -8.38 0.03
CA ALA A 32 3.05 -7.11 0.15
C ALA A 32 3.62 -6.27 1.32
N PHE A 33 3.87 -6.87 2.48
CA PHE A 33 4.45 -6.19 3.65
C PHE A 33 5.89 -5.71 3.42
N GLU A 34 6.71 -6.47 2.68
CA GLU A 34 8.04 -5.98 2.26
C GLU A 34 7.93 -4.71 1.39
N TRP A 35 6.98 -4.68 0.47
CA TRP A 35 6.74 -3.51 -0.38
C TRP A 35 6.07 -2.36 0.38
N PHE A 36 5.22 -2.62 1.36
CA PHE A 36 4.69 -1.59 2.26
C PHE A 36 5.78 -0.92 3.08
N GLU A 37 6.77 -1.68 3.57
CA GLU A 37 7.92 -1.10 4.26
C GLU A 37 8.76 -0.23 3.30
N ARG A 38 8.96 -0.67 2.05
CA ARG A 38 9.64 0.16 1.05
C ARG A 38 8.88 1.45 0.75
N ALA A 39 7.56 1.39 0.62
CA ALA A 39 6.70 2.55 0.45
C ALA A 39 6.84 3.52 1.65
N TYR A 40 6.86 2.97 2.87
CA TYR A 40 7.06 3.74 4.09
C TYR A 40 8.39 4.49 4.09
N GLN A 41 9.49 3.80 3.81
CA GLN A 41 10.83 4.38 3.77
C GLN A 41 10.97 5.43 2.65
N ALA A 42 10.32 5.20 1.50
CA ALA A 42 10.28 6.13 0.38
C ALA A 42 9.36 7.34 0.62
N ARG A 43 8.61 7.37 1.73
CA ARG A 43 7.55 8.36 2.00
C ARG A 43 6.57 8.48 0.84
N ASP A 44 6.16 7.33 0.31
CA ASP A 44 5.25 7.23 -0.82
C ASP A 44 3.90 7.89 -0.47
N PHE A 45 3.52 8.90 -1.24
CA PHE A 45 2.37 9.74 -0.93
C PHE A 45 1.04 8.97 -0.96
N LEU A 46 0.94 7.86 -1.68
CA LEU A 46 -0.30 7.09 -1.74
C LEU A 46 -0.57 6.29 -0.46
N MET A 47 0.40 6.21 0.46
CA MET A 47 0.19 5.59 1.77
C MET A 47 -0.87 6.30 2.63
N ILE A 48 -1.25 7.55 2.30
CA ILE A 48 -2.37 8.25 2.94
C ILE A 48 -3.69 7.46 2.86
N TRP A 49 -3.83 6.58 1.87
CA TRP A 49 -5.05 5.81 1.65
C TRP A 49 -5.13 4.54 2.52
N LEU A 50 -4.09 4.18 3.29
CA LEU A 50 -4.08 2.91 4.04
C LEU A 50 -5.34 2.74 4.92
N HIS A 51 -5.80 3.78 5.61
CA HIS A 51 -6.93 3.62 6.54
C HIS A 51 -8.32 3.64 5.88
N VAL A 52 -8.45 4.16 4.65
CA VAL A 52 -9.73 4.40 3.96
C VAL A 52 -9.90 3.60 2.67
N GLY A 53 -8.80 3.19 2.04
CA GLY A 53 -8.78 2.65 0.69
C GLY A 53 -9.47 1.29 0.64
N PRO A 54 -10.55 1.13 -0.16
CA PRO A 54 -11.25 -0.16 -0.26
C PRO A 54 -10.36 -1.25 -0.85
N MET A 55 -9.31 -0.89 -1.61
CA MET A 55 -8.33 -1.83 -2.16
C MET A 55 -7.64 -2.67 -1.08
N PHE A 56 -7.53 -2.17 0.16
CA PHE A 56 -6.87 -2.88 1.26
C PHE A 56 -7.78 -3.89 1.96
N ARG A 57 -9.09 -3.85 1.70
CA ARG A 57 -10.08 -4.77 2.26
C ARG A 57 -10.46 -5.92 1.31
N ILE A 58 -9.79 -6.02 0.17
CA ILE A 58 -10.00 -7.13 -0.77
C ILE A 58 -9.57 -8.44 -0.08
N VAL A 59 -10.37 -9.48 -0.27
CA VAL A 59 -10.06 -10.85 0.13
C VAL A 59 -9.68 -11.64 -1.14
N PRO A 60 -8.39 -11.92 -1.36
CA PRO A 60 -7.93 -12.73 -2.49
C PRO A 60 -8.47 -14.16 -2.43
N PRO A 61 -8.64 -14.86 -3.57
CA PRO A 61 -9.08 -16.26 -3.57
C PRO A 61 -8.18 -17.23 -2.79
N THR A 62 -6.91 -16.84 -2.61
CA THR A 62 -5.88 -17.62 -1.90
C THR A 62 -5.87 -17.37 -0.39
N GLN A 63 -6.71 -16.46 0.11
CA GLN A 63 -6.74 -16.05 1.52
C GLN A 63 -8.17 -16.04 2.05
N SER A 64 -8.36 -16.32 3.34
CA SER A 64 -9.69 -16.29 3.96
C SER A 64 -10.06 -14.93 4.56
N ARG A 65 -9.10 -14.01 4.65
CA ARG A 65 -9.23 -12.70 5.32
C ARG A 65 -8.50 -11.63 4.51
N PRO A 66 -8.94 -10.36 4.61
CA PRO A 66 -8.21 -9.25 3.99
C PRO A 66 -6.87 -9.03 4.70
N ILE A 67 -5.93 -8.37 4.02
CA ILE A 67 -4.62 -8.05 4.61
C ILE A 67 -4.73 -7.13 5.83
N THR A 68 -5.82 -6.35 5.93
CA THR A 68 -6.09 -5.45 7.05
C THR A 68 -6.29 -6.18 8.39
N ASP A 69 -6.59 -7.48 8.35
CA ASP A 69 -6.71 -8.32 9.56
C ASP A 69 -5.34 -8.81 10.06
N ASP A 70 -4.26 -8.66 9.28
CA ASP A 70 -2.91 -9.06 9.69
C ASP A 70 -2.38 -8.11 10.78
N PRO A 71 -1.80 -8.60 11.89
CA PRO A 71 -1.27 -7.74 12.96
C PRO A 71 -0.25 -6.70 12.48
N ARG A 72 0.49 -6.98 11.41
CA ARG A 72 1.47 -6.06 10.80
C ARG A 72 0.79 -4.82 10.20
N TRP A 73 -0.47 -4.92 9.80
CA TRP A 73 -1.24 -3.83 9.24
C TRP A 73 -1.40 -2.67 10.22
N THR A 74 -1.84 -2.97 11.45
CA THR A 74 -2.04 -1.95 12.49
C THR A 74 -0.73 -1.24 12.81
N ALA A 75 0.38 -1.97 12.90
CA ALA A 75 1.70 -1.39 13.13
C ALA A 75 2.13 -0.45 11.99
N LEU A 76 1.85 -0.82 10.74
CA LEU A 76 2.13 0.03 9.58
C LEU A 76 1.32 1.33 9.63
N VAL A 77 0.00 1.24 9.83
CA VAL A 77 -0.89 2.42 9.89
C VAL A 77 -0.49 3.39 11.00
N GLN A 78 -0.10 2.87 12.17
CA GLN A 78 0.41 3.68 13.27
C GLN A 78 1.72 4.39 12.91
N ARG A 79 2.67 3.68 12.28
CA ARG A 79 3.97 4.26 11.87
C ARG A 79 3.83 5.36 10.81
N VAL A 80 2.81 5.28 9.96
CA VAL A 80 2.47 6.31 8.96
C VAL A 80 1.77 7.52 9.61
N GLY A 81 1.25 7.38 10.83
CA GLY A 81 0.57 8.45 11.57
C GLY A 81 -0.91 8.61 11.22
N LEU A 82 -1.57 7.53 10.78
CA LEU A 82 -2.98 7.54 10.35
C LEU A 82 -3.93 6.88 11.36
N ALA A 83 -3.42 6.38 12.49
CA ALA A 83 -4.24 5.92 13.60
C ALA A 83 -4.65 7.12 14.48
N PRO A 84 -5.89 7.15 15.04
CA PRO A 84 -6.27 8.13 16.06
C PRO A 84 -5.46 7.99 17.34
#